data_AF-K2M200-F1
#
_entry.id   AF-K2M200-F1
#
_cell.length_a   1.000
_cell.length_b   1.000
_cell.length_c   1.000
_cell.angle_alpha   90.00
_cell.angle_beta   90.00
_cell.angle_gamma   90.00
#
_symmetry.space_group_name_H-M   'P 1'
#
loop_
_entity.id
_entity.type
_entity.pdbx_description
1 polymer ?
#
loop_
_entity_poly.entity_id
_entity_poly.type
_entity_poly.pdbx_seq_one_letter_code
_entity_poly.pdbx_strand_id
1 'polypeptide(L)'
;MVLTSDKGWPYTLNAPQGPIKDFFINCEVDRVWQIVSSDLTKWFDNFDLSLNPSPARRLLIGTPGIGKSMAAGSYLLYQVLHYDIKKLQVIVHCFGEKAYVFDKTAQTVTQYEGAITSKIVVWSFWQRGMKGYIIYDVAKKGTPPATNFAPASGWGMIVVSSPKVSNYDGWEKQFKARRIIMNCPDEMDVKAMCAWMKRDVTKDEQAEYWEMVKKHMDDLGPIPRYIFDDEEYINRIGAVDNALNDIKPGDDGKYLTEGGTKLWYSEDPSHKLVKIVRAKTEKGAEVFLNAPICADIGFRTADRLRKVMRAKDFCC
;
A
#
# COMPACT_ATOMS: atom_id res chain seq x y z
N MET A 1 14.11 5.01 -9.13
CA MET A 1 15.14 5.35 -8.12
C MET A 1 15.24 4.21 -7.12
N VAL A 2 16.39 3.99 -6.47
CA VAL A 2 16.56 2.97 -5.42
C VAL A 2 16.97 3.67 -4.13
N LEU A 3 16.40 3.25 -3.00
CA LEU A 3 16.87 3.63 -1.68
C LEU A 3 17.52 2.45 -0.97
N THR A 4 18.71 2.68 -0.46
CA THR A 4 19.54 1.69 0.22
C THR A 4 19.75 2.08 1.67
N SER A 5 19.63 1.12 2.59
CA SER A 5 19.98 1.26 4.00
C SER A 5 20.95 0.14 4.41
N ASP A 6 22.13 0.51 4.88
CA ASP A 6 23.14 -0.47 5.34
C ASP A 6 22.64 -1.35 6.49
N LYS A 7 21.83 -0.76 7.37
CA LYS A 7 21.21 -1.42 8.52
C LYS A 7 19.87 -2.08 8.19
N GLY A 8 19.41 -1.98 6.94
CA GLY A 8 18.07 -2.41 6.54
C GLY A 8 16.97 -1.42 6.91
N TRP A 9 15.74 -1.80 6.57
CA TRP A 9 14.54 -1.01 6.82
C TRP A 9 13.70 -1.66 7.93
N PRO A 10 12.97 -0.88 8.75
CA PRO A 10 12.20 -1.43 9.88
C PRO A 10 11.26 -2.60 9.51
N TYR A 11 10.72 -2.59 8.29
CA TYR A 11 9.84 -3.64 7.75
C TYR A 11 10.56 -4.99 7.53
N THR A 12 11.88 -4.97 7.34
CA THR A 12 12.65 -6.10 6.80
C THR A 12 13.65 -6.64 7.82
N LEU A 13 13.83 -5.96 8.97
CA LEU A 13 14.71 -6.38 10.06
C LEU A 13 14.47 -7.80 10.58
N ASN A 14 13.24 -8.31 10.42
CA ASN A 14 12.84 -9.66 10.85
C ASN A 14 12.58 -10.63 9.68
N ALA A 15 12.97 -10.28 8.45
CA ALA A 15 12.77 -11.16 7.31
C ALA A 15 13.68 -12.40 7.42
N PRO A 16 13.21 -13.61 7.06
CA PRO A 16 13.99 -14.85 7.16
C PRO A 16 15.32 -14.81 6.40
N GLN A 17 15.35 -14.06 5.30
CA GLN A 17 16.52 -13.88 4.42
C GLN A 17 17.43 -12.72 4.88
N GLY A 18 17.20 -12.17 6.07
CA GLY A 18 17.88 -10.98 6.59
C GLY A 18 17.26 -9.65 6.12
N PRO A 19 17.76 -8.52 6.65
CA PRO A 19 17.24 -7.21 6.34
C PRO A 19 17.42 -6.87 4.86
N ILE A 20 16.29 -6.68 4.15
CA ILE A 20 16.29 -6.11 2.81
C ILE A 20 16.81 -4.68 2.92
N LYS A 21 17.87 -4.39 2.16
CA LYS A 21 18.58 -3.11 2.17
C LYS A 21 18.06 -2.14 1.12
N ASP A 22 17.64 -2.66 -0.03
CA ASP A 22 17.20 -1.87 -1.17
C ASP A 22 15.68 -1.94 -1.34
N PHE A 23 15.06 -0.81 -1.67
CA PHE A 23 13.73 -0.82 -2.26
C PHE A 23 13.60 0.18 -3.42
N PHE A 24 12.64 -0.11 -4.28
CA PHE A 24 12.41 0.62 -5.53
C PHE A 24 11.39 1.73 -5.37
N ILE A 25 11.75 2.90 -5.86
CA ILE A 25 10.86 4.06 -5.98
C ILE A 25 10.49 4.17 -7.45
N ASN A 26 9.26 3.73 -7.73
CA ASN A 26 8.58 3.92 -8.99
C ASN A 26 7.78 5.24 -8.97
N CYS A 27 7.12 5.54 -10.08
CA CYS A 27 6.32 6.76 -10.24
C CYS A 27 5.18 6.86 -9.20
N GLU A 28 4.54 5.75 -8.85
CA GLU A 28 3.46 5.73 -7.87
C GLU A 28 3.95 5.96 -6.43
N VAL A 29 5.09 5.39 -6.07
CA VAL A 29 5.76 5.61 -4.77
C VAL A 29 6.15 7.07 -4.62
N ASP A 30 6.77 7.66 -5.64
CA ASP A 30 7.11 9.09 -5.61
C ASP A 30 5.86 9.97 -5.52
N ARG A 31 4.81 9.67 -6.28
CA ARG A 31 3.56 10.41 -6.24
C ARG A 31 2.92 10.41 -4.85
N VAL A 32 2.96 9.29 -4.12
CA VAL A 32 2.48 9.24 -2.73
C VAL A 32 3.21 10.27 -1.88
N TRP A 33 4.54 10.35 -2.00
CA TRP A 33 5.33 11.36 -1.31
C TRP A 33 4.98 12.78 -1.77
N GLN A 34 4.86 13.05 -3.08
CA GLN A 34 4.51 14.38 -3.58
C GLN A 34 3.17 14.88 -3.01
N ILE A 35 2.19 14.00 -2.84
CA ILE A 35 0.90 14.35 -2.20
C ILE A 35 1.10 14.71 -0.72
N VAL A 36 1.83 13.88 0.02
CA VAL A 36 2.12 14.12 1.44
C VAL A 36 2.94 15.39 1.64
N SER A 37 3.96 15.60 0.82
CA SER A 37 4.80 16.80 0.80
C SER A 37 3.94 18.05 0.53
N SER A 38 3.04 18.01 -0.44
CA SER A 38 2.10 19.12 -0.70
C SER A 38 1.21 19.44 0.50
N ASP A 39 0.75 18.44 1.24
CA ASP A 39 -0.04 18.66 2.45
C ASP A 39 0.78 19.27 3.58
N LEU A 40 2.03 18.83 3.74
CA LEU A 40 2.97 19.40 4.71
C LEU A 40 3.27 20.85 4.37
N THR A 41 3.57 21.17 3.11
CA THR A 41 3.79 22.54 2.63
C THR A 41 2.60 23.43 2.95
N LYS A 42 1.38 23.02 2.56
CA LYS A 42 0.15 23.77 2.87
C LYS A 42 -0.04 23.99 4.37
N TRP A 43 0.30 22.99 5.18
CA TRP A 43 0.17 23.11 6.63
C TRP A 43 1.17 24.09 7.23
N PHE A 44 2.42 24.09 6.77
CA PHE A 44 3.45 25.00 7.29
C PHE A 44 3.36 26.42 6.74
N ASP A 45 2.76 26.60 5.56
CA ASP A 45 2.55 27.92 4.95
C ASP A 45 1.26 28.59 5.45
N ASN A 46 0.37 27.85 6.12
CA ASN A 46 -0.82 28.40 6.75
C ASN A 46 -0.45 29.22 7.99
N PHE A 47 -0.53 30.55 7.88
CA PHE A 47 -0.34 31.47 8.99
C PHE A 47 -1.48 31.44 10.03
N ASP A 48 -2.68 31.00 9.63
CA ASP A 48 -3.83 30.87 10.51
C ASP A 48 -4.02 29.40 10.95
N LEU A 49 -3.21 28.99 11.93
CA LEU A 49 -3.26 27.65 12.54
C LEU A 49 -4.59 27.36 13.26
N SER A 50 -5.44 28.37 13.47
CA SER A 50 -6.74 28.20 14.13
C SER A 50 -7.76 27.46 13.25
N LEU A 51 -7.62 27.55 11.91
CA LEU A 51 -8.53 26.93 10.94
C LEU A 51 -8.09 25.53 10.47
N ASN A 52 -6.79 25.21 10.51
CA ASN A 52 -6.26 23.89 10.16
C ASN A 52 -5.08 23.51 11.08
N PRO A 53 -5.34 22.90 12.24
CA PRO A 53 -4.29 22.56 13.20
C PRO A 53 -3.36 21.44 12.71
N SER A 54 -3.71 20.68 11.66
CA SER A 54 -2.92 19.57 11.13
C SER A 54 -2.95 19.51 9.60
N PRO A 55 -1.97 18.86 8.96
CA PRO A 55 -2.03 18.60 7.52
C PRO A 55 -3.13 17.55 7.25
N ALA A 56 -3.53 17.42 5.98
CA ALA A 56 -4.54 16.45 5.60
C ALA A 56 -4.15 15.04 6.03
N ARG A 57 -5.07 14.35 6.70
CA ARG A 57 -4.89 12.94 7.07
C ARG A 57 -5.06 12.10 5.81
N ARG A 58 -4.11 11.21 5.55
CA ARG A 58 -4.07 10.41 4.32
C ARG A 58 -4.34 8.93 4.59
N LEU A 59 -4.96 8.30 3.61
CA LEU A 59 -5.20 6.86 3.61
C LEU A 59 -4.66 6.29 2.29
N LEU A 60 -3.58 5.53 2.36
CA LEU A 60 -2.95 4.88 1.21
C LEU A 60 -3.60 3.52 0.96
N ILE A 61 -4.23 3.39 -0.20
CA ILE A 61 -4.94 2.18 -0.67
C ILE A 61 -4.28 1.72 -1.97
N GLY A 62 -4.27 0.42 -2.21
CA GLY A 62 -3.79 -0.16 -3.47
C GLY A 62 -3.75 -1.68 -3.39
N THR A 63 -3.51 -2.33 -4.52
CA THR A 63 -3.48 -3.79 -4.63
C THR A 63 -2.55 -4.44 -3.59
N PRO A 64 -2.90 -5.57 -2.96
CA PRO A 64 -1.96 -6.32 -2.11
C PRO A 64 -0.69 -6.70 -2.87
N GLY A 65 0.46 -6.65 -2.19
CA GLY A 65 1.73 -7.12 -2.77
C GLY A 65 2.45 -6.12 -3.68
N ILE A 66 1.91 -4.91 -3.92
CA ILE A 66 2.55 -3.90 -4.78
C ILE A 66 3.60 -3.03 -4.08
N GLY A 67 3.93 -3.31 -2.82
CA GLY A 67 4.95 -2.55 -2.08
C GLY A 67 4.45 -1.28 -1.37
N LYS A 68 3.17 -1.19 -0.99
CA LYS A 68 2.67 -0.04 -0.18
C LYS A 68 3.45 0.15 1.12
N SER A 69 3.57 -0.91 1.91
CA SER A 69 4.31 -0.92 3.17
C SER A 69 5.82 -0.84 2.92
N MET A 70 6.33 -1.81 2.16
CA MET A 70 7.76 -2.00 1.93
C MET A 70 8.42 -0.85 1.15
N ALA A 71 7.79 -0.33 0.09
CA ALA A 71 8.34 0.74 -0.74
C ALA A 71 7.78 2.13 -0.35
N ALA A 72 6.47 2.35 -0.46
CA ALA A 72 5.89 3.67 -0.18
C ALA A 72 6.01 4.07 1.30
N GLY A 73 5.75 3.15 2.24
CA GLY A 73 5.91 3.38 3.68
C GLY A 73 7.36 3.69 4.06
N SER A 74 8.32 2.92 3.54
CA SER A 74 9.75 3.18 3.76
C SER A 74 10.22 4.48 3.11
N TYR A 75 9.74 4.79 1.90
CA TYR A 75 10.07 6.06 1.23
C TYR A 75 9.52 7.26 1.99
N LEU A 76 8.27 7.17 2.46
CA LEU A 76 7.66 8.18 3.32
C LEU A 76 8.48 8.36 4.58
N LEU A 77 8.87 7.28 5.25
CA LEU A 77 9.70 7.33 6.45
C LEU A 77 11.02 8.07 6.18
N TYR A 78 11.72 7.68 5.12
CA TYR A 78 12.95 8.33 4.70
C TYR A 78 12.74 9.83 4.50
N GLN A 79 11.71 10.21 3.74
CA GLN A 79 11.44 11.60 3.40
C GLN A 79 11.08 12.45 4.62
N VAL A 80 10.20 11.97 5.51
CA VAL A 80 9.81 12.75 6.70
C VAL A 80 10.93 12.84 7.75
N LEU A 81 11.82 11.84 7.82
CA LEU A 81 13.02 11.92 8.64
C LEU A 81 13.98 13.01 8.14
N HIS A 82 14.12 13.16 6.82
CA HIS A 82 14.97 14.18 6.19
C HIS A 82 14.29 15.54 6.02
N TYR A 83 13.00 15.67 6.38
CA TYR A 83 12.29 16.94 6.36
C TYR A 83 12.90 17.94 7.35
N ASP A 84 12.67 19.23 7.16
CA ASP A 84 13.19 20.28 8.05
C ASP A 84 12.81 20.01 9.52
N ILE A 85 13.82 19.89 10.38
CA ILE A 85 13.67 19.63 11.82
C ILE A 85 12.91 20.75 12.54
N LYS A 86 13.00 22.00 12.05
CA LYS A 86 12.24 23.12 12.61
C LYS A 86 10.74 22.98 12.38
N LYS A 87 10.36 22.22 11.35
CA LYS A 87 8.97 21.95 10.95
C LYS A 87 8.44 20.63 11.51
N LEU A 88 9.25 19.57 11.49
CA LEU A 88 8.91 18.24 12.00
C LEU A 88 10.01 17.71 12.91
N GLN A 89 9.73 17.65 14.22
CA GLN A 89 10.65 17.17 15.24
C GLN A 89 10.52 15.67 15.52
N VAL A 90 9.31 15.12 15.43
CA VAL A 90 9.05 13.72 15.83
C VAL A 90 8.41 12.92 14.70
N ILE A 91 9.00 11.78 14.38
CA ILE A 91 8.44 10.85 13.40
C ILE A 91 8.03 9.56 14.10
N VAL A 92 6.85 9.06 13.81
CA VAL A 92 6.36 7.79 14.36
C VAL A 92 6.06 6.86 13.21
N HIS A 93 6.67 5.67 13.22
CA HIS A 93 6.35 4.61 12.28
C HIS A 93 5.81 3.40 13.04
N CYS A 94 4.52 3.17 12.93
CA CYS A 94 3.87 1.97 13.44
C CYS A 94 3.87 0.90 12.34
N PHE A 95 4.41 -0.27 12.64
CA PHE A 95 4.39 -1.42 11.77
C PHE A 95 4.19 -2.69 12.60
N GLY A 96 3.15 -3.45 12.29
CA GLY A 96 2.85 -4.65 13.07
C GLY A 96 2.42 -4.29 14.49
N GLU A 97 3.03 -4.98 15.43
CA GLU A 97 2.86 -4.74 16.87
C GLU A 97 3.96 -3.81 17.41
N LYS A 98 4.76 -3.19 16.54
CA LYS A 98 5.87 -2.33 16.91
C LYS A 98 5.61 -0.89 16.47
N ALA A 99 6.11 0.05 17.27
CA ALA A 99 6.16 1.45 16.90
C ALA A 99 7.57 1.99 17.13
N TYR A 100 8.11 2.66 16.12
CA TYR A 100 9.39 3.34 16.20
C TYR A 100 9.12 4.84 16.32
N VAL A 101 9.58 5.45 17.40
CA VAL A 101 9.50 6.89 17.62
C VAL A 101 10.88 7.48 17.43
N PHE A 102 11.02 8.35 16.44
CA PHE A 102 12.24 9.06 16.11
C PHE A 102 12.11 10.48 16.64
N ASP A 103 12.92 10.81 17.65
CA ASP A 103 13.09 12.17 18.12
C ASP A 103 14.29 12.77 17.38
N LYS A 104 14.00 13.63 16.39
CA LYS A 104 15.05 14.25 15.58
C LYS A 104 15.84 15.28 16.38
N THR A 105 15.27 15.83 17.45
CA THR A 105 15.95 16.83 18.31
C THR A 105 16.97 16.16 19.21
N ALA A 106 16.61 15.02 19.81
CA ALA A 106 17.52 14.21 20.61
C ALA A 106 18.39 13.26 19.76
N GLN A 107 18.11 13.13 18.46
CA GLN A 107 18.73 12.16 17.55
C GLN A 107 18.60 10.71 18.04
N THR A 108 17.45 10.37 18.61
CA THR A 108 17.18 9.02 19.15
C THR A 108 16.08 8.32 18.37
N VAL A 109 16.14 6.99 18.39
CA VAL A 109 15.04 6.11 18.00
C VAL A 109 14.71 5.20 19.15
N THR A 110 13.43 5.11 19.52
CA THR A 110 12.95 4.20 20.56
C THR A 110 11.89 3.28 19.97
N GLN A 111 12.08 1.98 20.17
CA GLN A 111 11.11 0.96 19.79
C GLN A 111 10.16 0.71 20.96
N TYR A 112 8.87 0.68 20.67
CA TYR A 112 7.80 0.34 21.61
C TYR A 112 7.06 -0.90 21.14
N GLU A 113 6.71 -1.75 22.09
CA GLU A 113 5.76 -2.85 21.88
C GLU A 113 4.33 -2.32 22.08
N GLY A 114 3.54 -2.40 21.02
CA GLY A 114 2.13 -2.02 21.00
C GLY A 114 1.85 -0.55 20.66
N ALA A 115 0.72 -0.33 20.00
CA ALA A 115 0.20 0.99 19.67
C ALA A 115 -0.19 1.82 20.91
N ILE A 116 -0.49 1.16 22.05
CA ILE A 116 -0.89 1.83 23.29
C ILE A 116 0.31 2.49 23.97
N THR A 117 1.43 1.79 24.08
CA THR A 117 2.65 2.30 24.72
C THR A 117 3.22 3.49 23.96
N SER A 118 3.27 3.38 22.63
CA SER A 118 3.69 4.49 21.76
C SER A 118 2.76 5.69 21.84
N LYS A 119 1.45 5.49 22.02
CA LYS A 119 0.49 6.59 22.15
C LYS A 119 0.80 7.52 23.33
N ILE A 120 1.16 6.97 24.50
CA ILE A 120 1.49 7.79 25.70
C ILE A 120 2.68 8.69 25.39
N VAL A 121 3.68 8.14 24.72
CA VAL A 121 4.90 8.86 24.34
C VAL A 121 4.60 9.94 23.31
N VAL A 122 3.83 9.63 22.27
CA VAL A 122 3.40 10.60 21.25
C VAL A 122 2.62 11.75 21.88
N TRP A 123 1.72 11.44 22.82
CA TRP A 123 1.00 12.46 23.58
C TRP A 123 1.94 13.38 24.38
N SER A 124 2.97 12.82 25.02
CA SER A 124 3.95 13.61 25.77
C SER A 124 4.73 14.58 24.89
N PHE A 125 5.08 14.17 23.66
CA PHE A 125 5.75 15.05 22.69
C PHE A 125 4.84 16.18 22.22
N TRP A 126 3.58 15.85 21.93
CA TRP A 126 2.58 16.84 21.53
C TRP A 126 2.29 17.87 22.64
N GLN A 127 2.19 17.44 23.91
CA GLN A 127 2.00 18.35 25.05
C GLN A 127 3.16 19.34 25.23
N ARG A 128 4.37 18.98 24.77
CA ARG A 128 5.54 19.86 24.73
C ARG A 128 5.55 20.81 23.53
N GLY A 129 4.49 20.82 22.72
CA GLY A 129 4.38 21.66 21.52
C GLY A 129 5.20 21.16 20.33
N MET A 130 5.73 19.94 20.38
CA MET A 130 6.50 19.37 19.27
C MET A 130 5.55 18.97 18.14
N LYS A 131 5.98 19.18 16.89
CA LYS A 131 5.26 18.78 15.69
C LYS A 131 5.80 17.46 15.20
N GLY A 132 4.90 16.62 14.71
CA GLY A 132 5.30 15.32 14.21
C GLY A 132 4.42 14.76 13.11
N TYR A 133 4.88 13.63 12.58
CA TYR A 133 4.23 12.91 11.50
C TYR A 133 4.16 11.41 11.81
N ILE A 134 3.00 10.81 11.58
CA ILE A 134 2.70 9.41 11.90
C ILE A 134 2.49 8.64 10.61
N ILE A 135 3.28 7.58 10.41
CA ILE A 135 3.08 6.57 9.39
C ILE A 135 2.53 5.34 10.11
N TYR A 136 1.28 4.99 9.84
CA TYR A 136 0.61 3.86 10.48
C TYR A 136 0.36 2.76 9.48
N ASP A 137 1.20 1.73 9.51
CA ASP A 137 1.12 0.58 8.61
C ASP A 137 0.36 -0.58 9.27
N VAL A 138 -0.84 -0.84 8.73
CA VAL A 138 -1.77 -1.84 9.26
C VAL A 138 -1.32 -3.23 8.85
N ALA A 139 -0.60 -3.92 9.73
CA ALA A 139 -0.03 -5.23 9.40
C ALA A 139 -1.05 -6.39 9.42
N LYS A 140 -2.03 -6.38 10.34
CA LYS A 140 -2.99 -7.49 10.46
C LYS A 140 -4.17 -7.28 9.51
N LYS A 141 -4.29 -8.19 8.55
CA LYS A 141 -5.46 -8.28 7.67
C LYS A 141 -6.72 -8.44 8.53
N GLY A 142 -7.65 -7.51 8.43
CA GLY A 142 -8.91 -7.55 9.17
C GLY A 142 -8.94 -6.72 10.46
N THR A 143 -7.81 -6.11 10.85
CA THR A 143 -7.77 -5.25 12.04
C THR A 143 -7.77 -3.78 11.60
N PRO A 144 -8.74 -2.97 12.04
CA PRO A 144 -8.75 -1.56 11.69
C PRO A 144 -7.61 -0.79 12.38
N PRO A 145 -7.14 0.33 11.81
CA PRO A 145 -6.24 1.24 12.50
C PRO A 145 -6.83 1.62 13.86
N ALA A 146 -6.00 1.72 14.89
CA ALA A 146 -6.45 2.14 16.20
C ALA A 146 -7.17 3.50 16.11
N THR A 147 -8.48 3.51 16.39
CA THR A 147 -9.35 4.70 16.32
C THR A 147 -8.99 5.77 17.34
N ASN A 148 -8.19 5.39 18.34
CA ASN A 148 -7.82 6.23 19.47
C ASN A 148 -6.35 6.65 19.42
N PHE A 149 -5.67 6.56 18.26
CA PHE A 149 -4.29 7.05 18.12
C PHE A 149 -4.30 8.58 18.06
N ALA A 150 -3.61 9.22 18.99
CA ALA A 150 -3.65 10.66 19.24
C ALA A 150 -2.30 11.33 18.94
N PRO A 151 -2.28 12.66 18.70
CA PRO A 151 -3.43 13.54 18.56
C PRO A 151 -3.70 13.80 17.08
N ALA A 152 -4.93 13.50 16.66
CA ALA A 152 -5.38 13.77 15.30
C ALA A 152 -5.40 15.28 14.96
N SER A 153 -5.26 16.17 15.96
CA SER A 153 -5.06 17.61 15.83
C SER A 153 -3.59 17.97 16.10
N GLY A 154 -2.96 18.76 15.23
CA GLY A 154 -1.58 19.22 15.44
C GLY A 154 -0.49 18.43 14.73
N TRP A 155 -0.74 17.16 14.36
CA TRP A 155 0.26 16.28 13.71
C TRP A 155 -0.27 15.74 12.39
N GLY A 156 0.64 15.44 11.46
CA GLY A 156 0.30 14.76 10.22
C GLY A 156 0.21 13.26 10.38
N MET A 157 -0.63 12.61 9.57
CA MET A 157 -0.82 11.16 9.64
C MET A 157 -1.16 10.57 8.28
N ILE A 158 -0.52 9.45 7.96
CA ILE A 158 -0.88 8.57 6.85
C ILE A 158 -1.09 7.15 7.37
N VAL A 159 -2.21 6.56 6.99
CA VAL A 159 -2.49 5.14 7.21
C VAL A 159 -2.15 4.38 5.92
N VAL A 160 -1.26 3.40 6.02
CA VAL A 160 -0.97 2.44 4.97
C VAL A 160 -1.85 1.23 5.21
N SER A 161 -2.86 1.04 4.35
CA SER A 161 -3.93 0.07 4.60
C SER A 161 -3.88 -1.13 3.67
N SER A 162 -4.38 -2.27 4.16
CA SER A 162 -4.80 -3.38 3.30
C SER A 162 -6.00 -2.96 2.44
N PRO A 163 -6.25 -3.56 1.27
CA PRO A 163 -7.32 -3.11 0.37
C PRO A 163 -8.74 -3.31 0.91
N LYS A 164 -8.94 -4.19 1.91
CA LYS A 164 -10.29 -4.54 2.40
C LYS A 164 -10.93 -3.32 3.07
N VAL A 165 -12.02 -2.82 2.49
CA VAL A 165 -12.68 -1.56 2.88
C VAL A 165 -13.11 -1.54 4.34
N SER A 166 -13.66 -2.66 4.83
CA SER A 166 -14.07 -2.82 6.23
C SER A 166 -12.94 -2.60 7.25
N ASN A 167 -11.68 -2.63 6.81
CA ASN A 167 -10.55 -2.42 7.69
C ASN A 167 -10.27 -0.93 7.93
N TYR A 168 -10.85 0.00 7.16
CA TYR A 168 -10.50 1.42 7.28
C TYR A 168 -11.66 2.38 7.10
N ASP A 169 -12.84 1.93 6.67
CA ASP A 169 -13.97 2.82 6.39
C ASP A 169 -14.42 3.61 7.63
N GLY A 170 -14.45 2.97 8.80
CA GLY A 170 -14.73 3.62 10.07
C GLY A 170 -13.70 4.70 10.41
N TRP A 171 -12.42 4.38 10.22
CA TRP A 171 -11.32 5.33 10.44
C TRP A 171 -11.36 6.50 9.44
N GLU A 172 -11.56 6.20 8.16
CA GLU A 172 -11.66 7.19 7.09
C GLU A 172 -12.79 8.19 7.37
N LYS A 173 -13.98 7.70 7.72
CA LYS A 173 -15.16 8.52 8.07
C LYS A 173 -14.89 9.34 9.33
N GLN A 174 -14.38 8.71 10.40
CA GLN A 174 -14.10 9.36 11.68
C GLN A 174 -13.09 10.51 11.52
N PHE A 175 -12.03 10.29 10.75
CA PHE A 175 -10.93 11.24 10.61
C PHE A 175 -11.02 12.10 9.35
N LYS A 176 -12.09 11.97 8.55
CA LYS A 176 -12.29 12.64 7.25
C LYS A 176 -11.04 12.51 6.36
N ALA A 177 -10.45 11.32 6.35
CA ALA A 177 -9.18 11.08 5.68
C ALA A 177 -9.35 11.16 4.16
N ARG A 178 -8.34 11.69 3.47
CA ARG A 178 -8.30 11.75 2.01
C ARG A 178 -7.54 10.54 1.48
N ARG A 179 -8.17 9.80 0.56
CA ARG A 179 -7.56 8.64 -0.09
C ARG A 179 -6.39 9.05 -0.98
N ILE A 180 -5.38 8.18 -1.03
CA ILE A 180 -4.35 8.09 -2.06
C ILE A 180 -4.46 6.68 -2.62
N ILE A 181 -4.81 6.55 -3.90
CA ILE A 181 -4.95 5.25 -4.56
C ILE A 181 -3.69 4.97 -5.36
N MET A 182 -2.87 4.04 -4.89
CA MET A 182 -1.63 3.61 -5.52
C MET A 182 -1.91 2.50 -6.53
N ASN A 183 -1.58 2.77 -7.80
CA ASN A 183 -1.66 1.77 -8.87
C ASN A 183 -0.56 0.71 -8.72
N CYS A 184 -0.73 -0.43 -9.39
CA CYS A 184 0.38 -1.35 -9.63
C CYS A 184 1.48 -0.64 -10.45
N PRO A 185 2.76 -1.03 -10.30
CA PRO A 185 3.83 -0.52 -11.15
C PRO A 185 3.58 -0.84 -12.63
N ASP A 186 4.11 0.02 -13.50
CA ASP A 186 4.10 -0.22 -14.94
C ASP A 186 5.18 -1.24 -15.36
N GLU A 187 5.06 -1.81 -16.55
CA GLU A 187 6.04 -2.78 -17.07
C GLU A 187 7.48 -2.24 -17.06
N MET A 188 7.65 -0.97 -17.44
CA MET A 188 8.96 -0.31 -17.43
C MET A 188 9.51 -0.13 -16.02
N ASP A 189 8.65 0.11 -15.04
CA ASP A 189 9.07 0.16 -13.63
C ASP A 189 9.57 -1.22 -13.20
N VAL A 190 8.81 -2.29 -13.48
CA VAL A 190 9.21 -3.66 -13.13
C VAL A 190 10.49 -4.06 -13.85
N LYS A 191 10.63 -3.74 -15.14
CA LYS A 191 11.84 -4.00 -15.92
C LYS A 191 13.06 -3.32 -15.32
N ALA A 192 12.92 -2.08 -14.86
CA ALA A 192 13.98 -1.37 -14.15
C ALA A 192 14.33 -2.03 -12.80
N MET A 193 13.34 -2.58 -12.08
CA MET A 193 13.58 -3.36 -10.86
C MET A 193 14.41 -4.62 -11.18
N CYS A 194 14.03 -5.39 -12.22
CA CYS A 194 14.76 -6.57 -12.67
C CYS A 194 16.21 -6.23 -13.00
N ALA A 195 16.44 -5.17 -13.77
CA ALA A 195 17.77 -4.73 -14.15
C ALA A 195 18.66 -4.44 -12.93
N TRP A 196 18.10 -3.79 -11.90
CA TRP A 196 18.83 -3.51 -10.67
C TRP A 196 19.06 -4.75 -9.78
N MET A 197 18.06 -5.63 -9.66
CA MET A 197 18.16 -6.88 -8.89
C MET A 197 19.22 -7.81 -9.48
N LYS A 198 19.39 -7.77 -10.81
CA LYS A 198 20.33 -8.56 -11.60
C LYS A 198 21.42 -7.68 -12.21
N ARG A 199 21.92 -6.68 -11.47
CA ARG A 199 22.94 -5.74 -11.98
C ARG A 199 24.35 -6.32 -12.01
N ASP A 200 24.63 -7.28 -11.13
CA ASP A 200 25.96 -7.86 -10.92
C ASP A 200 26.14 -9.19 -11.67
N VAL A 201 25.19 -9.55 -12.55
CA VAL A 201 25.21 -10.78 -13.37
C VAL A 201 25.39 -10.43 -14.85
N THR A 202 25.55 -11.44 -15.70
CA THR A 202 25.72 -11.24 -17.13
C THR A 202 24.47 -10.67 -17.80
N LYS A 203 24.64 -10.05 -18.98
CA LYS A 203 23.50 -9.53 -19.76
C LYS A 203 22.52 -10.63 -20.17
N ASP A 204 23.02 -11.83 -20.44
CA ASP A 204 22.19 -12.97 -20.83
C ASP A 204 21.34 -13.44 -19.65
N GLU A 205 21.94 -13.62 -18.47
CA GLU A 205 21.19 -13.95 -17.23
C GLU A 205 20.17 -12.88 -16.85
N GLN A 206 20.49 -11.61 -17.08
CA GLN A 206 19.55 -10.51 -16.86
C GLN A 206 18.36 -10.55 -17.84
N ALA A 207 18.60 -10.92 -19.09
CA ALA A 207 17.55 -11.10 -20.09
C ALA A 207 16.66 -12.32 -19.77
N GLU A 208 17.24 -13.45 -19.41
CA GLU A 208 16.51 -14.65 -18.96
C GLU A 208 15.63 -14.36 -17.75
N TYR A 209 16.16 -13.64 -16.75
CA TYR A 209 15.38 -13.23 -15.59
C TYR A 209 14.20 -12.32 -15.96
N TRP A 210 14.40 -11.39 -16.89
CA TRP A 210 13.33 -10.52 -17.37
C TRP A 210 12.24 -11.30 -18.12
N GLU A 211 12.60 -12.26 -18.97
CA GLU A 211 11.61 -13.11 -19.67
C GLU A 211 10.77 -13.94 -18.69
N MET A 212 11.39 -14.48 -17.63
CA MET A 212 10.65 -15.15 -16.55
C MET A 212 9.67 -14.19 -15.86
N VAL A 213 10.13 -13.01 -15.43
CA VAL A 213 9.27 -12.03 -14.73
C VAL A 213 8.14 -11.55 -15.63
N LYS A 214 8.40 -11.36 -16.93
CA LYS A 214 7.40 -10.95 -17.91
C LYS A 214 6.31 -12.02 -18.05
N LYS A 215 6.67 -13.29 -18.13
CA LYS A 215 5.70 -14.40 -18.11
C LYS A 215 4.85 -14.37 -16.84
N HIS A 216 5.47 -14.19 -15.68
CA HIS A 216 4.72 -14.07 -14.42
C HIS A 216 3.76 -12.87 -14.41
N MET A 217 4.14 -11.76 -15.04
CA MET A 217 3.27 -10.59 -15.19
C MET A 217 2.09 -10.84 -16.13
N ASP A 218 2.28 -11.62 -17.20
CA ASP A 218 1.18 -11.99 -18.09
C ASP A 218 0.13 -12.82 -17.33
N ASP A 219 0.58 -13.68 -16.42
CA ASP A 219 -0.29 -14.57 -15.63
C ASP A 219 -0.87 -13.91 -14.36
N LEU A 220 -0.12 -13.02 -13.69
CA LEU A 220 -0.46 -12.45 -12.37
C LEU A 220 -0.37 -10.93 -12.28
N GLY A 221 -0.22 -10.24 -13.41
CA GLY A 221 -0.05 -8.79 -13.46
C GLY A 221 1.25 -8.31 -12.80
N PRO A 222 1.54 -7.00 -12.84
CA PRO A 222 2.73 -6.42 -12.24
C PRO A 222 2.60 -6.29 -10.71
N ILE A 223 2.56 -7.41 -10.00
CA ILE A 223 2.50 -7.45 -8.53
C ILE A 223 3.85 -7.94 -7.99
N PRO A 224 4.78 -7.04 -7.62
CA PRO A 224 6.13 -7.35 -7.15
C PRO A 224 6.27 -8.55 -6.22
N ARG A 225 5.34 -8.73 -5.27
CA ARG A 225 5.37 -9.86 -4.33
C ARG A 225 5.39 -11.23 -5.01
N TYR A 226 4.77 -11.39 -6.17
CA TYR A 226 4.52 -12.69 -6.79
C TYR A 226 5.26 -12.92 -8.11
N ILE A 227 5.90 -11.89 -8.67
CA ILE A 227 6.48 -11.98 -10.02
C ILE A 227 7.99 -12.21 -10.02
N PHE A 228 8.69 -11.90 -8.91
CA PHE A 228 10.15 -11.96 -8.83
C PHE A 228 10.70 -13.30 -8.33
N ASP A 229 9.85 -14.14 -7.74
CA ASP A 229 10.20 -15.38 -7.07
C ASP A 229 9.27 -16.50 -7.54
N ASP A 230 9.85 -17.63 -7.97
CA ASP A 230 9.11 -18.75 -8.56
C ASP A 230 8.18 -19.43 -7.55
N GLU A 231 8.56 -19.51 -6.27
CA GLU A 231 7.75 -20.16 -5.25
C GLU A 231 6.51 -19.30 -4.92
N GLU A 232 6.70 -18.00 -4.70
CA GLU A 232 5.60 -17.05 -4.51
C GLU A 232 4.69 -16.98 -5.76
N TYR A 233 5.26 -17.09 -6.95
CA TYR A 233 4.53 -17.19 -8.22
C TYR A 233 3.62 -18.44 -8.24
N ILE A 234 4.18 -19.63 -8.04
CA ILE A 234 3.45 -20.91 -8.06
C ILE A 234 2.34 -20.92 -7.01
N ASN A 235 2.67 -20.50 -5.78
CA ASN A 235 1.71 -20.40 -4.68
C ASN A 235 0.56 -19.45 -5.04
N ARG A 236 0.86 -18.34 -5.72
CA ARG A 236 -0.14 -17.37 -6.13
C ARG A 236 -1.04 -17.88 -7.25
N ILE A 237 -0.50 -18.61 -8.23
CA ILE A 237 -1.29 -19.29 -9.27
C ILE A 237 -2.27 -20.29 -8.63
N GLY A 238 -1.80 -21.14 -7.73
CA GLY A 238 -2.69 -22.06 -7.00
C GLY A 238 -3.78 -21.33 -6.20
N ALA A 239 -3.46 -20.18 -5.61
CA ALA A 239 -4.45 -19.35 -4.93
C ALA A 239 -5.48 -18.72 -5.90
N VAL A 240 -5.08 -18.35 -7.12
CA VAL A 240 -5.98 -17.89 -8.19
C VAL A 240 -6.94 -19.01 -8.59
N ASP A 241 -6.41 -20.22 -8.83
CA ASP A 241 -7.22 -21.38 -9.22
C ASP A 241 -8.26 -21.73 -8.16
N ASN A 242 -7.85 -21.75 -6.89
CA ASN A 242 -8.77 -21.95 -5.77
C ASN A 242 -9.84 -20.85 -5.72
N ALA A 243 -9.46 -19.58 -5.90
CA ALA A 243 -10.42 -18.48 -5.89
C ALA A 243 -11.41 -18.54 -7.07
N LEU A 244 -10.99 -19.02 -8.24
CA LEU A 244 -11.89 -19.25 -9.38
C LEU A 244 -12.86 -20.40 -9.06
N ASN A 245 -12.38 -21.48 -8.46
CA ASN A 245 -13.23 -22.61 -8.09
C ASN A 245 -14.28 -22.24 -7.04
N ASP A 246 -13.92 -21.36 -6.11
CA ASP A 246 -14.78 -20.85 -5.03
C ASP A 246 -15.91 -19.91 -5.50
N ILE A 247 -15.93 -19.49 -6.76
CA ILE A 247 -17.00 -18.65 -7.31
C ILE A 247 -18.34 -19.41 -7.28
N LYS A 248 -19.34 -18.84 -6.60
CA LYS A 248 -20.67 -19.44 -6.41
C LYS A 248 -21.76 -18.73 -7.22
N PRO A 249 -22.93 -19.38 -7.43
CA PRO A 249 -24.09 -18.70 -8.00
C PRO A 249 -24.46 -17.49 -7.14
N GLY A 250 -24.63 -16.32 -7.76
CA GLY A 250 -24.94 -15.05 -7.06
C GLY A 250 -23.72 -14.20 -6.66
N ASP A 251 -22.49 -14.62 -7.00
CA ASP A 251 -21.28 -13.78 -6.88
C ASP A 251 -21.07 -12.86 -8.09
N ASP A 252 -22.03 -12.82 -9.01
CA ASP A 252 -22.02 -12.02 -10.23
C ASP A 252 -21.80 -10.53 -9.93
N GLY A 253 -22.47 -9.98 -8.91
CA GLY A 253 -22.26 -8.60 -8.46
C GLY A 253 -20.88 -8.29 -7.85
N LYS A 254 -20.08 -9.31 -7.48
CA LYS A 254 -18.73 -9.12 -6.92
C LYS A 254 -17.65 -9.02 -7.99
N TYR A 255 -17.86 -9.70 -9.12
CA TYR A 255 -16.83 -9.94 -10.13
C TYR A 255 -17.23 -9.53 -11.56
N LEU A 256 -18.50 -9.22 -11.83
CA LEU A 256 -18.94 -8.82 -13.17
C LEU A 256 -18.87 -7.31 -13.38
N THR A 257 -18.22 -6.97 -14.47
CA THR A 257 -18.66 -5.94 -15.40
C THR A 257 -18.73 -6.59 -16.78
N GLU A 258 -19.65 -6.17 -17.64
CA GLU A 258 -19.82 -6.72 -19.00
C GLU A 258 -18.47 -6.98 -19.68
N GLY A 259 -18.13 -8.25 -19.89
CA GLY A 259 -16.96 -8.68 -20.67
C GLY A 259 -15.60 -8.62 -19.96
N GLY A 260 -15.51 -8.36 -18.65
CA GLY A 260 -14.23 -8.37 -17.91
C GLY A 260 -13.23 -7.27 -18.32
N THR A 261 -13.61 -6.38 -19.24
CA THR A 261 -12.78 -5.30 -19.79
C THR A 261 -13.07 -3.94 -19.15
N LYS A 262 -14.21 -3.80 -18.47
CA LYS A 262 -14.59 -2.55 -17.78
C LYS A 262 -14.19 -2.62 -16.30
N LEU A 263 -13.82 -1.46 -15.76
CA LEU A 263 -13.54 -1.28 -14.34
C LEU A 263 -14.86 -1.19 -13.55
N TRP A 264 -14.90 -1.69 -12.31
CA TRP A 264 -16.10 -1.60 -11.46
C TRP A 264 -15.82 -1.26 -10.01
N TYR A 265 -16.79 -0.64 -9.34
CA TYR A 265 -16.70 -0.40 -7.90
C TYR A 265 -17.20 -1.62 -7.12
N SER A 266 -16.34 -2.25 -6.33
CA SER A 266 -16.69 -3.34 -5.41
C SER A 266 -15.80 -3.26 -4.18
N GLU A 267 -16.40 -3.35 -2.99
CA GLU A 267 -15.70 -3.18 -1.71
C GLU A 267 -15.16 -4.51 -1.14
N ASP A 268 -15.62 -5.65 -1.67
CA ASP A 268 -15.23 -7.00 -1.21
C ASP A 268 -14.94 -8.01 -2.36
N PRO A 269 -14.19 -7.64 -3.42
CA PRO A 269 -13.78 -8.63 -4.41
C PRO A 269 -12.60 -9.46 -3.88
N SER A 270 -12.49 -10.70 -4.36
CA SER A 270 -11.29 -11.51 -4.11
C SER A 270 -10.06 -10.83 -4.72
N HIS A 271 -9.22 -10.23 -3.86
CA HIS A 271 -7.90 -9.69 -4.21
C HIS A 271 -6.94 -10.73 -4.84
N LYS A 272 -7.36 -11.99 -4.96
CA LYS A 272 -6.66 -13.02 -5.75
C LYS A 272 -6.94 -12.89 -7.24
N LEU A 273 -8.10 -12.34 -7.64
CA LEU A 273 -8.53 -12.22 -9.02
C LEU A 273 -8.50 -10.78 -9.55
N VAL A 274 -8.58 -9.80 -8.64
CA VAL A 274 -8.67 -8.38 -9.01
C VAL A 274 -7.52 -7.54 -8.45
N LYS A 275 -7.25 -6.44 -9.14
CA LYS A 275 -6.37 -5.35 -8.73
C LYS A 275 -7.15 -4.04 -8.62
N ILE A 276 -6.61 -3.12 -7.83
CA ILE A 276 -7.11 -1.77 -7.66
C ILE A 276 -6.52 -0.86 -8.76
N VAL A 277 -7.39 -0.08 -9.39
CA VAL A 277 -7.06 0.95 -10.36
C VAL A 277 -7.57 2.30 -9.86
N ARG A 278 -6.70 3.30 -9.85
CA ARG A 278 -7.03 4.68 -9.51
C ARG A 278 -7.95 5.28 -10.56
N ALA A 279 -9.03 5.90 -10.09
CA ALA A 279 -9.84 6.82 -10.85
C ALA A 279 -10.00 8.15 -10.07
N LYS A 280 -10.52 9.17 -10.76
CA LYS A 280 -10.84 10.47 -10.15
C LYS A 280 -12.30 10.78 -10.39
N THR A 281 -12.97 11.26 -9.34
CA THR A 281 -14.30 11.85 -9.45
C THR A 281 -14.25 13.19 -10.19
N GLU A 282 -15.38 13.69 -10.66
CA GLU A 282 -15.49 15.03 -11.26
C GLU A 282 -14.95 16.13 -10.32
N LYS A 283 -15.11 15.94 -9.01
CA LYS A 283 -14.60 16.85 -7.97
C LYS A 283 -13.10 16.68 -7.67
N GLY A 284 -12.39 15.82 -8.42
CA GLY A 284 -10.97 15.57 -8.29
C GLY A 284 -10.54 14.65 -7.13
N ALA A 285 -11.49 14.11 -6.35
CA ALA A 285 -11.19 13.14 -5.30
C ALA A 285 -10.80 11.78 -5.90
N GLU A 286 -9.76 11.15 -5.35
CA GLU A 286 -9.33 9.82 -5.77
C GLU A 286 -10.29 8.75 -5.24
N VAL A 287 -10.73 7.89 -6.15
CA VAL A 287 -11.50 6.67 -5.86
C VAL A 287 -10.78 5.50 -6.52
N PHE A 288 -11.10 4.28 -6.09
CA PHE A 288 -10.59 3.09 -6.76
C PHE A 288 -11.72 2.35 -7.45
N LEU A 289 -11.36 1.73 -8.57
CA LEU A 289 -12.16 0.72 -9.24
C LEU A 289 -11.35 -0.58 -9.23
N ASN A 290 -12.03 -1.71 -9.35
CA ASN A 290 -11.41 -3.00 -9.52
C ASN A 290 -11.30 -3.32 -11.01
N ALA A 291 -10.22 -3.99 -11.34
CA ALA A 291 -9.95 -4.59 -12.64
C ALA A 291 -9.50 -6.04 -12.42
N PRO A 292 -9.61 -6.94 -13.41
CA PRO A 292 -8.86 -8.17 -13.36
C PRO A 292 -7.36 -7.88 -13.22
N ILE A 293 -6.65 -8.76 -12.52
CA ILE A 293 -5.21 -8.64 -12.33
C ILE A 293 -4.49 -8.54 -13.69
N CYS A 294 -4.84 -9.44 -14.61
CA CYS A 294 -4.39 -9.50 -15.99
C CYS A 294 -5.55 -9.98 -16.89
N ALA A 295 -5.33 -9.97 -18.21
CA ALA A 295 -6.34 -10.35 -19.20
C ALA A 295 -6.78 -11.81 -19.07
N ASP A 296 -5.84 -12.75 -18.84
CA ASP A 296 -6.14 -14.18 -18.68
C ASP A 296 -7.08 -14.44 -17.49
N ILE A 297 -6.73 -13.90 -16.31
CA ILE A 297 -7.57 -14.01 -15.11
C ILE A 297 -8.95 -13.40 -15.36
N GLY A 298 -9.03 -12.28 -16.08
CA GLY A 298 -10.30 -11.68 -16.47
C GLY A 298 -11.17 -12.62 -17.31
N PHE A 299 -10.59 -13.24 -18.34
CA PHE A 299 -11.27 -14.21 -19.19
C PHE A 299 -11.74 -15.44 -18.41
N ARG A 300 -10.86 -16.02 -17.58
CA ARG A 300 -11.17 -17.22 -16.77
C ARG A 300 -12.25 -16.95 -15.73
N THR A 301 -12.22 -15.77 -15.11
CA THR A 301 -13.26 -15.33 -14.18
C THR A 301 -14.62 -15.23 -14.88
N ALA A 302 -14.66 -14.60 -16.06
CA ALA A 302 -15.89 -14.47 -16.85
C ALA A 302 -16.43 -15.84 -17.33
N ASP A 303 -15.56 -16.75 -17.77
CA ASP A 303 -15.96 -18.10 -18.16
C ASP A 303 -16.54 -18.90 -16.98
N ARG A 304 -15.88 -18.82 -15.81
CA ARG A 304 -16.36 -19.48 -14.60
C ARG A 304 -17.72 -18.94 -14.16
N LEU A 305 -17.89 -17.63 -14.13
CA LEU A 305 -19.18 -17.00 -13.81
C LEU A 305 -20.28 -17.47 -14.78
N ARG A 306 -20.01 -17.50 -16.09
CA ARG A 306 -20.96 -18.00 -17.09
C ARG A 306 -21.39 -19.44 -16.83
N LYS A 307 -20.45 -20.32 -16.50
CA LYS A 307 -20.74 -21.75 -16.19
C LYS A 307 -21.64 -21.87 -14.95
N VAL A 308 -21.32 -21.10 -13.91
CA VAL A 308 -22.05 -21.13 -12.64
C VAL A 308 -23.45 -20.51 -12.75
N MET A 309 -23.63 -19.48 -13.58
CA MET A 309 -24.95 -18.90 -13.88
C MET A 309 -25.83 -19.86 -14.66
N ARG A 310 -25.30 -20.49 -15.73
CA ARG A 310 -26.06 -21.49 -16.50
C ARG A 310 -26.53 -22.66 -15.63
N ALA A 311 -25.71 -23.11 -14.69
CA ALA A 311 -26.09 -24.17 -13.75
C ALA A 311 -27.27 -23.80 -12.83
N LYS A 312 -27.50 -22.50 -12.59
CA LYS A 312 -28.65 -22.01 -11.83
C LYS A 312 -29.95 -22.11 -12.65
N ASP A 313 -29.89 -21.83 -13.94
CA ASP A 313 -31.04 -21.82 -14.85
C ASP A 313 -31.62 -23.22 -15.11
N PHE A 314 -30.86 -24.30 -14.86
CA PHE A 314 -31.32 -25.70 -14.96
C PHE A 314 -31.89 -26.26 -13.65
N CYS A 315 -31.77 -25.53 -12.53
CA CYS A 315 -32.20 -25.97 -11.20
C CYS A 315 -33.47 -25.24 -10.71
N CYS A 316 -34.21 -24.57 -11.61
CA CYS A 316 -35.48 -23.90 -11.33
C CYS A 316 -36.60 -24.48 -12.21
#